data_AF-A0A158IBK2-F1
#
_entry.id   AF-A0A158IBK2-F1
#
_cell.length_a   1.000
_cell.length_b   1.000
_cell.length_c   1.000
_cell.angle_alpha   90.00
_cell.angle_beta   90.00
_cell.angle_gamma   90.00
#
_symmetry.space_group_name_H-M   'P 1'
#
loop_
_entity.id
_entity.type
_entity.pdbx_description
1 polymer ?
#
loop_
_entity_poly.entity_id
_entity_poly.type
_entity_poly.pdbx_seq_one_letter_code
_entity_poly.pdbx_strand_id
1 'polypeptide(L)'
;MGESNSTELLPGDFITTDVYHNTFDDLYEKLLDEAAYLYHRSKKEGWQIQDHDVEDYRRVLGVINEFRQTIVIPLMATAELDPYAMQGSVSNARTKALLDYVRTSIAWAVTGQKSWEAGNQHKAWGCMCRAQYWLGRANQVARLPTAVKRDASKRAQAGATKRDAKFEPLRTLARHLAARRRFPSKRNAALSIKPEILAAAKEQNINLSEMQAERTITGWLDGMSFGSKQ
;
A
#
# COMPACT_ATOMS: atom_id res chain seq x y z
N MET A 1 14.74 32.09 -13.07
CA MET A 1 13.47 31.96 -12.33
C MET A 1 13.06 30.50 -12.44
N GLY A 2 13.33 29.71 -11.41
CA GLY A 2 12.93 28.30 -11.36
C GLY A 2 11.64 28.19 -10.58
N GLU A 3 10.56 27.74 -11.23
CA GLU A 3 9.31 27.44 -10.57
C GLU A 3 9.52 26.20 -9.68
N SER A 4 9.52 26.44 -8.37
CA SER A 4 9.45 25.40 -7.35
C SER A 4 8.07 24.75 -7.43
N ASN A 5 7.98 23.61 -8.12
CA ASN A 5 6.86 22.67 -8.00
C ASN A 5 6.90 21.98 -6.63
N SER A 6 6.69 22.74 -5.54
CA SER A 6 6.48 22.17 -4.22
C SER A 6 5.07 21.58 -4.17
N THR A 7 4.97 20.32 -4.55
CA THR A 7 3.75 19.51 -4.44
C THR A 7 3.60 19.05 -2.99
N GLU A 8 3.36 19.99 -2.07
CA GLU A 8 2.90 19.63 -0.73
C GLU A 8 1.42 19.25 -0.83
N LEU A 9 1.17 17.94 -0.77
CA LEU A 9 -0.17 17.40 -0.57
C LEU A 9 -0.69 17.91 0.77
N LEU A 10 -1.82 18.59 0.76
CA LEU A 10 -2.40 19.12 1.98
C LEU A 10 -3.02 17.98 2.79
N PRO A 11 -3.06 18.06 4.13
CA PRO A 11 -3.68 17.03 4.98
C PRO A 11 -5.12 16.66 4.58
N GLY A 12 -5.88 17.60 3.99
CA GLY A 12 -7.23 17.36 3.46
C GLY A 12 -7.28 16.47 2.21
N ASP A 13 -6.20 16.42 1.43
CA ASP A 13 -6.08 15.53 0.26
C ASP A 13 -5.99 14.07 0.71
N PHE A 14 -5.42 13.79 1.88
CA PHE A 14 -5.30 12.43 2.41
C PHE A 14 -6.63 11.87 2.93
N ILE A 15 -7.47 12.70 3.54
CA ILE A 15 -8.76 12.28 4.11
C ILE A 15 -9.77 11.90 3.01
N THR A 16 -9.80 12.68 1.92
CA THR A 16 -10.59 12.31 0.75
C THR A 16 -10.01 11.07 0.08
N THR A 17 -8.69 10.99 -0.08
CA THR A 17 -8.02 9.84 -0.70
C THR A 17 -8.27 8.53 0.05
N ASP A 18 -8.25 8.51 1.39
CA ASP A 18 -8.48 7.29 2.18
C ASP A 18 -9.94 6.80 2.16
N VAL A 19 -10.92 7.71 2.18
CA VAL A 19 -12.35 7.34 2.07
C VAL A 19 -12.67 6.83 0.67
N TYR A 20 -12.14 7.48 -0.37
CA TYR A 20 -12.26 6.99 -1.73
C TYR A 20 -11.54 5.66 -1.91
N HIS A 21 -10.36 5.47 -1.32
CA HIS A 21 -9.63 4.19 -1.42
C HIS A 21 -10.41 3.04 -0.77
N ASN A 22 -10.94 3.20 0.44
CA ASN A 22 -11.71 2.12 1.08
C ASN A 22 -13.01 1.79 0.31
N THR A 23 -13.72 2.81 -0.17
CA THR A 23 -14.95 2.62 -0.96
C THR A 23 -14.65 1.97 -2.32
N PHE A 24 -13.56 2.38 -2.96
CA PHE A 24 -13.10 1.82 -4.22
C PHE A 24 -12.59 0.38 -4.05
N ASP A 25 -11.95 0.09 -2.91
CA ASP A 25 -11.44 -1.23 -2.56
C ASP A 25 -12.59 -2.23 -2.37
N ASP A 26 -13.63 -1.85 -1.63
CA ASP A 26 -14.84 -2.68 -1.42
C ASP A 26 -15.61 -2.92 -2.72
N LEU A 27 -15.83 -1.86 -3.52
CA LEU A 27 -16.50 -1.97 -4.81
C LEU A 27 -15.70 -2.79 -5.81
N TYR A 28 -14.37 -2.70 -5.78
CA TYR A 28 -13.50 -3.47 -6.65
C TYR A 28 -13.48 -4.96 -6.30
N GLU A 29 -13.44 -5.31 -5.01
CA GLU A 29 -13.50 -6.71 -4.57
C GLU A 29 -14.84 -7.36 -4.95
N LYS A 30 -15.97 -6.67 -4.68
CA LYS A 30 -17.30 -7.10 -5.13
C LYS A 30 -17.36 -7.33 -6.64
N LEU A 31 -16.73 -6.44 -7.41
CA LEU A 31 -16.74 -6.50 -8.87
C LEU A 31 -15.83 -7.63 -9.41
N LEU A 32 -14.67 -7.86 -8.79
CA LEU A 32 -13.76 -8.95 -9.15
C LEU A 32 -14.43 -10.30 -8.95
N ASP A 33 -15.05 -10.52 -7.79
CA ASP A 33 -15.67 -11.79 -7.44
C ASP A 33 -16.82 -12.12 -8.40
N GLU A 34 -17.71 -11.15 -8.65
CA GLU A 34 -18.88 -11.36 -9.49
C GLU A 34 -18.55 -11.40 -11.00
N ALA A 35 -17.56 -10.62 -11.44
CA ALA A 35 -17.32 -10.44 -12.87
C ALA A 35 -16.17 -11.23 -13.46
N ALA A 36 -15.17 -11.63 -12.67
CA ALA A 36 -14.13 -12.53 -13.15
C ALA A 36 -14.74 -13.86 -13.64
N TYR A 37 -15.76 -14.34 -12.92
CA TYR A 37 -16.53 -15.53 -13.28
C TYR A 37 -17.19 -15.40 -14.67
N LEU A 38 -17.88 -14.29 -14.90
CA LEU A 38 -18.58 -13.99 -16.16
C LEU A 38 -17.61 -13.80 -17.34
N TYR A 39 -16.49 -13.11 -17.12
CA TYR A 39 -15.46 -12.88 -18.12
C TYR A 39 -14.82 -14.19 -18.61
N HIS A 40 -14.54 -15.12 -17.70
CA HIS A 40 -13.97 -16.41 -18.06
C HIS A 40 -14.95 -17.28 -18.88
N ARG A 41 -16.25 -17.20 -18.57
CA ARG A 41 -17.28 -17.91 -19.34
C ARG A 41 -17.49 -17.33 -20.72
N SER A 42 -17.48 -16.01 -20.87
CA SER A 42 -17.70 -15.35 -22.16
C SER A 42 -16.62 -15.65 -23.21
N LYS A 43 -15.45 -16.16 -22.78
CA LYS A 43 -14.37 -16.60 -23.68
C LYS A 43 -14.54 -18.01 -24.24
N LYS A 44 -15.51 -18.79 -23.75
CA LYS A 44 -15.77 -20.13 -24.27
C LYS A 44 -16.58 -20.04 -25.56
N GLU A 45 -16.11 -20.70 -26.61
CA GLU A 45 -16.87 -20.82 -27.86
C GLU A 45 -18.21 -21.51 -27.59
N GLY A 46 -19.29 -20.97 -28.16
CA GLY A 46 -20.64 -21.52 -28.00
C GLY A 46 -21.32 -21.18 -26.66
N TRP A 47 -20.83 -20.20 -25.90
CA TRP A 47 -21.52 -19.76 -24.68
C TRP A 47 -22.91 -19.22 -24.99
N GLN A 48 -23.94 -19.89 -24.47
CA GLN A 48 -25.31 -19.42 -24.45
C GLN A 48 -25.61 -18.81 -23.08
N ILE A 49 -26.12 -17.59 -23.07
CA ILE A 49 -26.52 -16.87 -21.85
C ILE A 49 -27.68 -17.63 -21.21
N GLN A 50 -27.50 -18.01 -19.95
CA GLN A 50 -28.51 -18.68 -19.13
C GLN A 50 -29.07 -17.71 -18.08
N ASP A 51 -30.16 -18.08 -17.41
CA ASP A 51 -30.82 -17.23 -16.42
C ASP A 51 -29.90 -16.83 -15.25
N HIS A 52 -29.02 -17.71 -14.78
CA HIS A 52 -28.04 -17.36 -13.73
C HIS A 52 -27.01 -16.33 -14.22
N ASP A 53 -26.66 -16.33 -15.52
CA ASP A 53 -25.73 -15.34 -16.06
C ASP A 53 -26.40 -13.95 -16.10
N VAL A 54 -27.74 -13.89 -16.21
CA VAL A 54 -28.53 -12.67 -16.10
C VAL A 54 -28.58 -12.16 -14.65
N GLU A 55 -28.65 -13.06 -13.66
CA GLU A 55 -28.58 -12.68 -12.25
C GLU A 55 -27.21 -12.13 -11.86
N ASP A 56 -26.14 -12.81 -12.27
CA ASP A 56 -24.76 -12.35 -12.06
C ASP A 56 -24.52 -11.01 -12.78
N TYR A 57 -25.05 -10.84 -13.99
CA TYR A 57 -25.08 -9.54 -14.69
C TYR A 57 -25.77 -8.45 -13.87
N ARG A 58 -26.93 -8.75 -13.25
CA ARG A 58 -27.64 -7.80 -12.37
C ARG A 58 -26.84 -7.46 -11.11
N ARG A 59 -26.11 -8.41 -10.52
CA ARG A 59 -25.22 -8.15 -9.37
C ARG A 59 -24.08 -7.22 -9.77
N VAL A 60 -23.41 -7.51 -10.90
CA VAL A 60 -22.38 -6.64 -11.47
C VAL A 60 -22.94 -5.23 -11.75
N LEU A 61 -24.14 -5.12 -12.32
CA LEU A 61 -24.82 -3.83 -12.50
C LEU A 61 -25.12 -3.14 -11.17
N GLY A 62 -25.47 -3.88 -10.12
CA GLY A 62 -25.68 -3.35 -8.78
C GLY A 62 -24.42 -2.67 -8.24
N VAL A 63 -23.28 -3.36 -8.28
CA VAL A 63 -21.97 -2.83 -7.84
C VAL A 63 -21.57 -1.61 -8.69
N ILE A 64 -21.84 -1.65 -9.99
CA ILE A 64 -21.53 -0.54 -10.89
C ILE A 64 -22.46 0.66 -10.67
N ASN A 65 -23.72 0.43 -10.35
CA ASN A 65 -24.65 1.48 -9.95
C ASN A 65 -24.24 2.08 -8.61
N GLU A 66 -23.82 1.28 -7.65
CA GLU A 66 -23.27 1.74 -6.37
C GLU A 66 -22.06 2.64 -6.62
N PHE A 67 -21.08 2.17 -7.41
CA PHE A 67 -19.92 2.96 -7.86
C PHE A 67 -20.35 4.25 -8.59
N ARG A 68 -21.36 4.16 -9.45
CA ARG A 68 -21.86 5.30 -10.19
C ARG A 68 -22.47 6.36 -9.27
N GLN A 69 -23.27 5.96 -8.30
CA GLN A 69 -23.92 6.87 -7.36
C GLN A 69 -22.94 7.47 -6.36
N THR A 70 -22.00 6.67 -5.84
CA THR A 70 -21.06 7.12 -4.80
C THR A 70 -19.87 7.89 -5.34
N ILE A 71 -19.41 7.57 -6.55
CA ILE A 71 -18.16 8.13 -7.09
C ILE A 71 -18.44 8.90 -8.38
N VAL A 72 -19.09 8.28 -9.36
CA VAL A 72 -19.19 8.86 -10.72
C VAL A 72 -20.08 10.10 -10.78
N ILE A 73 -21.29 10.05 -10.23
CA ILE A 73 -22.25 11.16 -10.29
C ILE A 73 -21.69 12.40 -9.57
N PRO A 74 -21.11 12.30 -8.37
CA PRO A 74 -20.41 13.40 -7.73
C PRO A 74 -19.27 13.98 -8.58
N LEU A 75 -18.45 13.14 -9.22
CA LEU A 75 -17.38 13.57 -10.11
C LEU A 75 -17.92 14.21 -11.41
N MET A 76 -18.99 13.67 -11.99
CA MET A 76 -19.61 14.18 -13.22
C MET A 76 -20.34 15.51 -13.01
N ALA A 77 -20.89 15.74 -11.81
CA ALA A 77 -21.46 17.05 -11.46
C ALA A 77 -20.42 18.18 -11.52
N THR A 78 -19.13 17.84 -11.57
CA THR A 78 -18.02 18.80 -11.59
C THR A 78 -17.27 18.91 -12.92
N ALA A 79 -17.52 18.04 -13.91
CA ALA A 79 -16.71 18.00 -15.14
C ALA A 79 -17.47 17.48 -16.39
N GLU A 80 -17.29 18.14 -17.54
CA GLU A 80 -17.62 17.58 -18.85
C GLU A 80 -16.63 16.44 -19.20
N LEU A 81 -17.14 15.22 -19.42
CA LEU A 81 -16.33 14.03 -19.68
C LEU A 81 -16.60 13.48 -21.10
N ASP A 82 -15.66 13.67 -22.03
CA ASP A 82 -15.61 12.96 -23.32
C ASP A 82 -14.48 11.90 -23.33
N PRO A 83 -14.80 10.59 -23.44
CA PRO A 83 -13.79 9.51 -23.49
C PRO A 83 -12.73 9.65 -24.57
N TYR A 84 -13.06 10.25 -25.71
CA TYR A 84 -12.15 10.37 -26.84
C TYR A 84 -11.24 11.59 -26.69
N ALA A 85 -11.76 12.73 -26.21
CA ALA A 85 -10.96 13.91 -25.89
C ALA A 85 -10.03 13.70 -24.67
N MET A 86 -10.44 12.86 -23.71
CA MET A 86 -9.61 12.52 -22.54
C MET A 86 -8.36 11.73 -22.90
N GLN A 87 -8.32 11.06 -24.04
CA GLN A 87 -7.17 10.28 -24.48
C GLN A 87 -5.96 11.15 -24.91
N GLY A 88 -6.18 12.44 -25.23
CA GLY A 88 -5.17 13.33 -25.81
C GLY A 88 -4.58 14.41 -24.89
N SER A 89 -5.13 14.65 -23.69
CA SER A 89 -4.75 15.78 -22.82
C SER A 89 -3.86 15.34 -21.64
N VAL A 90 -2.59 15.03 -21.91
CA VAL A 90 -1.59 14.20 -21.17
C VAL A 90 -0.33 14.72 -20.40
N SER A 91 -0.30 15.57 -19.35
CA SER A 91 0.92 15.75 -18.48
C SER A 91 0.80 15.38 -16.98
N ASN A 92 1.93 14.88 -16.41
CA ASN A 92 2.26 14.34 -15.06
C ASN A 92 1.86 12.87 -14.73
N ALA A 93 2.85 11.98 -14.74
CA ALA A 93 2.73 10.58 -15.17
C ALA A 93 1.98 9.56 -14.28
N ARG A 94 1.74 9.83 -12.99
CA ARG A 94 1.20 8.79 -12.07
C ARG A 94 -0.19 9.04 -11.54
N THR A 95 -0.44 10.21 -10.94
CA THR A 95 -1.79 10.63 -10.51
C THR A 95 -2.72 10.73 -11.72
N LYS A 96 -2.18 11.15 -12.85
CA LYS A 96 -2.93 11.21 -14.10
C LYS A 96 -3.26 9.84 -14.67
N ALA A 97 -2.31 8.91 -14.72
CA ALA A 97 -2.57 7.55 -15.17
C ALA A 97 -3.66 6.86 -14.34
N LEU A 98 -3.69 7.08 -13.02
CA LEU A 98 -4.76 6.59 -12.16
C LEU A 98 -6.12 7.21 -12.55
N LEU A 99 -6.20 8.54 -12.59
CA LEU A 99 -7.44 9.25 -12.93
C LEU A 99 -7.92 8.91 -14.35
N ASP A 100 -7.01 8.73 -15.30
CA ASP A 100 -7.32 8.37 -16.68
C ASP A 100 -7.89 6.96 -16.77
N TYR A 101 -7.35 6.00 -16.02
CA TYR A 101 -7.92 4.64 -15.94
C TYR A 101 -9.30 4.64 -15.29
N VAL A 102 -9.51 5.43 -14.23
CA VAL A 102 -10.84 5.58 -13.61
C VAL A 102 -11.83 6.22 -14.60
N ARG A 103 -11.46 7.33 -15.24
CA ARG A 103 -12.30 8.01 -16.24
C ARG A 103 -12.64 7.12 -17.43
N THR A 104 -11.65 6.36 -17.92
CA THR A 104 -11.85 5.41 -19.02
C THR A 104 -12.80 4.29 -18.60
N SER A 105 -12.65 3.74 -17.39
CA SER A 105 -13.59 2.77 -16.83
C SER A 105 -15.02 3.31 -16.81
N ILE A 106 -15.20 4.52 -16.28
CA ILE A 106 -16.49 5.20 -16.19
C ILE A 106 -17.14 5.36 -17.57
N ALA A 107 -16.38 5.84 -18.56
CA ALA A 107 -16.91 6.06 -19.89
C ALA A 107 -17.38 4.77 -20.56
N TRP A 108 -16.65 3.66 -20.36
CA TRP A 108 -17.09 2.34 -20.81
C TRP A 108 -18.36 1.88 -20.09
N ALA A 109 -18.47 2.08 -18.77
CA ALA A 109 -19.67 1.74 -18.02
C ALA A 109 -20.91 2.51 -18.51
N VAL A 110 -20.78 3.83 -18.72
CA VAL A 110 -21.86 4.68 -19.26
C VAL A 110 -22.26 4.23 -20.67
N THR A 111 -21.28 3.91 -21.52
CA THR A 111 -21.55 3.42 -22.88
C THR A 111 -22.24 2.05 -22.86
N GLY A 112 -21.86 1.19 -21.92
CA GLY A 112 -22.49 -0.10 -21.69
C GLY A 112 -23.95 0.04 -21.30
N GLN A 113 -24.24 0.93 -20.33
CA GLN A 113 -25.61 1.22 -19.90
C GLN A 113 -26.47 1.74 -21.06
N LYS A 114 -25.99 2.74 -21.82
CA LYS A 114 -26.72 3.26 -22.99
C LYS A 114 -26.98 2.17 -24.04
N SER A 115 -26.02 1.27 -24.25
CA SER A 115 -26.17 0.16 -25.20
C SER A 115 -27.19 -0.87 -24.71
N TRP A 116 -27.27 -1.11 -23.39
CA TRP A 116 -28.26 -1.98 -22.78
C TRP A 116 -29.68 -1.41 -22.92
N GLU A 117 -29.85 -0.13 -22.58
CA GLU A 117 -31.12 0.60 -22.72
C GLU A 117 -31.62 0.61 -24.18
N ALA A 118 -30.70 0.62 -25.14
CA ALA A 118 -31.01 0.51 -26.58
C ALA A 118 -31.28 -0.94 -27.06
N GLY A 119 -31.34 -1.92 -26.16
CA GLY A 119 -31.57 -3.34 -26.50
C GLY A 119 -30.37 -4.08 -27.08
N ASN A 120 -29.21 -3.44 -27.18
CA ASN A 120 -27.98 -4.06 -27.70
C ASN A 120 -27.16 -4.71 -26.58
N GLN A 121 -27.65 -5.85 -26.10
CA GLN A 121 -27.10 -6.56 -24.93
C GLN A 121 -25.65 -7.01 -25.14
N HIS A 122 -25.28 -7.52 -26.32
CA HIS A 122 -23.90 -7.92 -26.61
C HIS A 122 -22.92 -6.75 -26.54
N LYS A 123 -23.28 -5.60 -27.10
CA LYS A 123 -22.45 -4.38 -27.03
C LYS A 123 -22.36 -3.87 -25.60
N ALA A 124 -23.46 -3.87 -24.86
CA ALA A 124 -23.47 -3.51 -23.46
C ALA A 124 -22.44 -4.35 -22.69
N TRP A 125 -22.43 -5.66 -22.95
CA TRP A 125 -21.54 -6.59 -22.26
C TRP A 125 -20.06 -6.37 -22.57
N GLY A 126 -19.74 -6.18 -23.85
CA GLY A 126 -18.37 -5.81 -24.25
C GLY A 126 -17.89 -4.51 -23.59
N CYS A 127 -18.77 -3.53 -23.39
CA CYS A 127 -18.44 -2.29 -22.70
C CYS A 127 -18.22 -2.51 -21.20
N MET A 128 -19.04 -3.33 -20.54
CA MET A 128 -18.85 -3.64 -19.12
C MET A 128 -17.51 -4.33 -18.85
N CYS A 129 -17.15 -5.35 -19.64
CA CYS A 129 -15.85 -6.02 -19.51
C CYS A 129 -14.68 -5.04 -19.66
N ARG A 130 -14.80 -4.05 -20.56
CA ARG A 130 -13.78 -3.00 -20.74
C ARG A 130 -13.72 -2.06 -19.54
N ALA A 131 -14.85 -1.67 -18.98
CA ALA A 131 -14.90 -0.84 -17.79
C ALA A 131 -14.11 -1.50 -16.64
N GLN A 132 -14.38 -2.78 -16.39
CA GLN A 132 -13.73 -3.55 -15.33
C GLN A 132 -12.22 -3.70 -15.55
N TYR A 133 -11.79 -3.97 -16.79
CA TYR A 133 -10.37 -4.02 -17.13
C TYR A 133 -9.65 -2.72 -16.73
N TRP A 134 -10.22 -1.56 -17.09
CA TRP A 134 -9.62 -0.27 -16.77
C TRP A 134 -9.67 0.05 -15.28
N LEU A 135 -10.71 -0.39 -14.58
CA LEU A 135 -10.78 -0.29 -13.13
C LEU A 135 -9.66 -1.09 -12.44
N GLY A 136 -9.39 -2.32 -12.90
CA GLY A 136 -8.26 -3.13 -12.41
C GLY A 136 -6.90 -2.49 -12.68
N ARG A 137 -6.73 -1.82 -13.84
CA ARG A 137 -5.52 -1.04 -14.14
C ARG A 137 -5.35 0.15 -13.20
N ALA A 138 -6.43 0.86 -12.88
CA ALA A 138 -6.43 1.93 -11.90
C ALA A 138 -5.93 1.41 -10.54
N ASN A 139 -6.49 0.29 -10.08
CA ASN A 139 -6.11 -0.35 -8.82
C ASN A 139 -4.62 -0.75 -8.82
N GLN A 140 -4.13 -1.36 -9.90
CA GLN A 140 -2.71 -1.72 -10.01
C GLN A 140 -1.78 -0.51 -9.82
N VAL A 141 -2.09 0.64 -10.43
CA VAL A 141 -1.27 1.87 -10.31
C VAL A 141 -1.33 2.47 -8.90
N ALA A 142 -2.49 2.38 -8.24
CA ALA A 142 -2.68 2.83 -6.87
C ALA A 142 -1.90 1.95 -5.88
N ARG A 143 -2.08 0.62 -5.94
CA ARG A 143 -1.62 -0.31 -4.90
C ARG A 143 -0.21 -0.84 -5.10
N LEU A 144 0.25 -1.07 -6.34
CA LEU A 144 1.51 -1.77 -6.60
C LEU A 144 2.72 -1.10 -5.91
N PRO A 145 2.87 0.24 -5.93
CA PRO A 145 4.06 0.84 -5.32
C PRO A 145 4.02 0.84 -3.79
N THR A 146 2.83 0.90 -3.19
CA THR A 146 2.65 0.74 -1.74
C THR A 146 2.97 -0.69 -1.31
N ALA A 147 2.53 -1.68 -2.09
CA ALA A 147 2.84 -3.09 -1.85
C ALA A 147 4.36 -3.35 -1.96
N VAL A 148 5.01 -2.83 -3.02
CA VAL A 148 6.46 -2.93 -3.22
C VAL A 148 7.22 -2.25 -2.07
N LYS A 149 6.80 -1.05 -1.63
CA LYS A 149 7.43 -0.35 -0.50
C LYS A 149 7.28 -1.14 0.80
N ARG A 150 6.11 -1.72 1.06
CA ARG A 150 5.86 -2.58 2.23
C ARG A 150 6.73 -3.83 2.21
N ASP A 151 6.84 -4.50 1.07
CA ASP A 151 7.70 -5.68 0.93
C ASP A 151 9.18 -5.35 1.13
N ALA A 152 9.66 -4.26 0.51
CA ALA A 152 11.03 -3.77 0.73
C ALA A 152 11.29 -3.45 2.21
N SER A 153 10.32 -2.82 2.90
CA SER A 153 10.41 -2.49 4.33
C SER A 153 10.45 -3.75 5.19
N LYS A 154 9.62 -4.77 4.89
CA LYS A 154 9.63 -6.06 5.59
C LYS A 154 10.97 -6.78 5.43
N ARG A 155 11.53 -6.81 4.21
CA ARG A 155 12.86 -7.40 3.97
C ARG A 155 13.96 -6.66 4.72
N ALA A 156 13.91 -5.32 4.73
CA ALA A 156 14.86 -4.51 5.49
C ALA A 156 14.77 -4.78 7.00
N GLN A 157 13.56 -4.88 7.56
CA GLN A 157 13.33 -5.26 8.96
C GLN A 157 13.88 -6.66 9.26
N ALA A 158 13.55 -7.67 8.44
CA ALA A 158 14.06 -9.02 8.62
C ALA A 158 15.61 -9.07 8.60
N GLY A 159 16.24 -8.29 7.73
CA GLY A 159 17.69 -8.13 7.69
C GLY A 159 18.27 -7.39 8.89
N ALA A 160 17.56 -6.42 9.46
CA ALA A 160 17.93 -5.75 10.70
C ALA A 160 17.85 -6.71 11.89
N THR A 161 16.72 -7.41 12.07
CA THR A 161 16.52 -8.37 13.16
C THR A 161 17.58 -9.48 13.16
N LYS A 162 17.93 -10.03 11.99
CA LYS A 162 19.00 -11.05 11.88
C LYS A 162 20.38 -10.52 12.26
N ARG A 163 20.68 -9.24 11.98
CA ARG A 163 21.94 -8.61 12.39
C ARG A 163 21.96 -8.35 13.90
N ASP A 164 20.84 -7.87 14.45
CA ASP A 164 20.71 -7.60 15.89
C ASP A 164 20.79 -8.86 16.74
N ALA A 165 20.24 -9.99 16.26
CA ALA A 165 20.30 -11.27 16.96
C ALA A 165 21.75 -11.73 17.26
N LYS A 166 22.73 -11.35 16.42
CA LYS A 166 24.14 -11.67 16.66
C LYS A 166 24.70 -10.98 17.90
N PHE A 167 24.14 -9.84 18.30
CA PHE A 167 24.58 -9.08 19.46
C PHE A 167 23.91 -9.51 20.77
N GLU A 168 22.96 -10.45 20.74
CA GLU A 168 22.24 -10.90 21.94
C GLU A 168 23.15 -11.45 23.05
N PRO A 169 24.20 -12.25 22.74
CA PRO A 169 25.12 -12.73 23.78
C PRO A 169 25.87 -11.57 24.46
N LEU A 170 26.32 -10.58 23.67
CA LEU A 170 27.00 -9.39 24.19
C LEU A 170 26.07 -8.50 25.00
N ARG A 171 24.79 -8.38 24.58
CA ARG A 171 23.77 -7.67 25.34
C ARG A 171 23.52 -8.31 26.70
N THR A 172 23.40 -9.63 26.74
CA THR A 172 23.22 -10.41 27.97
C THR A 172 24.42 -10.24 28.89
N LEU A 173 25.63 -10.34 28.34
CA LEU A 173 26.88 -10.09 29.09
C LEU A 173 26.94 -8.66 29.63
N ALA A 174 26.62 -7.65 28.82
CA ALA A 174 26.61 -6.25 29.24
C ALA A 174 25.65 -6.00 30.40
N ARG A 175 24.43 -6.55 30.35
CA ARG A 175 23.46 -6.45 31.45
C ARG A 175 23.96 -7.15 32.71
N HIS A 176 24.55 -8.32 32.58
CA HIS A 176 25.12 -9.05 33.71
C HIS A 176 26.31 -8.32 34.35
N LEU A 177 27.23 -7.76 33.56
CA LEU A 177 28.34 -6.93 34.05
C LEU A 177 27.83 -5.65 34.73
N ALA A 178 26.82 -5.00 34.13
CA ALA A 178 26.19 -3.82 34.69
C ALA A 178 25.48 -4.11 36.03
N ALA A 179 24.89 -5.30 36.21
CA ALA A 179 24.22 -5.69 37.44
C ALA A 179 25.18 -6.05 38.59
N ARG A 180 26.41 -6.48 38.29
CA ARG A 180 27.42 -6.88 39.29
C ARG A 180 27.98 -5.71 40.11
N ARG A 181 27.91 -4.49 39.59
CA ARG A 181 28.48 -3.30 40.23
C ARG A 181 27.42 -2.20 40.29
N ARG A 182 27.46 -1.36 41.32
CA ARG A 182 26.59 -0.17 41.39
C ARG A 182 27.24 0.95 40.60
N PHE A 183 26.60 1.34 39.50
CA PHE A 183 27.03 2.49 38.71
C PHE A 183 26.12 3.69 38.96
N PRO A 184 26.68 4.92 39.00
CA PRO A 184 25.92 6.14 39.23
C PRO A 184 25.02 6.50 38.04
N SER A 185 25.36 6.07 36.82
CA SER A 185 24.54 6.29 35.63
C SER A 185 24.75 5.19 34.59
N LYS A 186 23.78 5.06 33.69
CA LYS A 186 23.83 4.13 32.54
C LYS A 186 25.05 4.36 31.65
N ARG A 187 25.38 5.62 31.38
CA ARG A 187 26.55 5.99 30.57
C ARG A 187 27.86 5.59 31.27
N ASN A 188 27.96 5.80 32.57
CA ASN A 188 29.13 5.38 33.36
C ASN A 188 29.27 3.85 33.39
N ALA A 189 28.15 3.12 33.50
CA ALA A 189 28.16 1.67 33.36
C ALA A 189 28.70 1.24 31.99
N ALA A 190 28.15 1.81 30.91
CA ALA A 190 28.57 1.49 29.54
C ALA A 190 30.05 1.77 29.29
N LEU A 191 30.58 2.91 29.76
CA LEU A 191 32.00 3.25 29.67
C LEU A 191 32.88 2.27 30.45
N SER A 192 32.47 1.91 31.67
CA SER A 192 33.25 1.04 32.56
C SER A 192 33.33 -0.40 32.06
N ILE A 193 32.25 -0.92 31.45
CA ILE A 193 32.21 -2.31 30.94
C ILE A 193 32.63 -2.42 29.46
N LYS A 194 32.85 -1.28 28.77
CA LYS A 194 33.23 -1.25 27.35
C LYS A 194 34.44 -2.14 27.00
N PRO A 195 35.57 -2.12 27.76
CA PRO A 195 36.72 -2.96 27.42
C PRO A 195 36.40 -4.46 27.47
N GLU A 196 35.64 -4.90 28.48
CA GLU A 196 35.24 -6.29 28.67
C GLU A 196 34.30 -6.76 27.54
N ILE A 197 33.38 -5.89 27.11
CA ILE A 197 32.47 -6.19 25.98
C ILE A 197 33.20 -6.23 24.64
N LEU A 198 34.18 -5.36 24.41
CA LEU A 198 34.99 -5.39 23.18
C LEU A 198 35.87 -6.65 23.10
N ALA A 199 36.41 -7.10 24.24
CA ALA A 199 37.14 -8.37 24.32
C ALA A 199 36.23 -9.56 23.99
N ALA A 200 35.05 -9.64 24.62
CA ALA A 200 34.08 -10.70 24.35
C ALA A 200 33.56 -10.67 22.90
N ALA A 201 33.38 -9.48 22.31
CA ALA A 201 33.01 -9.33 20.91
C ALA A 201 34.08 -9.90 19.97
N LYS A 202 35.36 -9.64 20.27
CA LYS A 202 36.50 -10.19 19.51
C LYS A 202 36.56 -11.72 19.62
N GLU A 203 36.38 -12.28 20.81
CA GLU A 203 36.35 -13.73 21.03
C GLU A 203 35.21 -14.42 20.26
N GLN A 204 34.05 -13.79 20.20
CA GLN A 204 32.87 -14.30 19.49
C GLN A 204 32.87 -13.97 17.98
N ASN A 205 33.94 -13.34 17.46
CA ASN A 205 34.04 -12.86 16.08
C ASN A 205 32.89 -11.91 15.66
N ILE A 206 32.40 -11.10 16.60
CA ILE A 206 31.38 -10.07 16.37
C ILE A 206 32.08 -8.73 16.15
N ASN A 207 31.88 -8.13 14.97
CA ASN A 207 32.45 -6.82 14.68
C ASN A 207 31.69 -5.73 15.45
N LEU A 208 32.33 -5.14 16.46
CA LEU A 208 31.82 -4.02 17.23
C LEU A 208 32.86 -2.89 17.23
N SER A 209 32.52 -1.76 16.61
CA SER A 209 33.42 -0.59 16.53
C SER A 209 33.64 0.02 17.91
N GLU A 210 34.91 0.24 18.27
CA GLU A 210 35.29 0.87 19.55
C GLU A 210 34.67 2.26 19.74
N MET A 211 34.59 3.05 18.66
CA MET A 211 34.00 4.39 18.68
C MET A 211 32.49 4.36 18.94
N GLN A 212 31.80 3.30 18.51
CA GLN A 212 30.35 3.16 18.64
C GLN A 212 29.93 2.33 19.87
N ALA A 213 30.86 1.56 20.44
CA ALA A 213 30.59 0.61 21.51
C ALA A 213 29.91 1.25 22.73
N GLU A 214 30.35 2.43 23.17
CA GLU A 214 29.72 3.13 24.31
C GLU A 214 28.23 3.38 24.07
N ARG A 215 27.87 3.93 22.91
CA ARG A 215 26.48 4.26 22.56
C ARG A 215 25.63 3.00 22.42
N THR A 216 26.17 1.98 21.77
CA THR A 216 25.48 0.69 21.57
C THR A 216 25.22 0.00 22.90
N ILE A 217 26.23 -0.08 23.78
CA ILE A 217 26.08 -0.65 25.13
C ILE A 217 25.09 0.17 25.95
N THR A 218 25.13 1.50 25.86
CA THR A 218 24.16 2.38 26.54
C THR A 218 22.72 2.03 26.15
N GLY A 219 22.44 1.73 24.88
CA GLY A 219 21.11 1.29 24.44
C GLY A 219 20.74 -0.11 24.94
N TRP A 220 21.70 -1.04 25.00
CA TRP A 220 21.48 -2.38 25.54
C TRP A 220 21.08 -2.40 27.02
N LEU A 221 21.52 -1.39 27.78
CA LEU A 221 21.21 -1.20 29.19
C LEU A 221 19.88 -0.46 29.44
N ASP A 222 19.10 -0.16 28.40
CA ASP A 222 17.76 0.41 28.57
C ASP A 222 16.86 -0.52 29.40
N GLY A 223 16.13 0.09 30.34
CA GLY A 223 15.27 -0.60 31.30
C GLY A 223 15.96 -1.05 32.59
N MET A 224 17.29 -0.94 32.71
CA MET A 224 17.99 -1.20 33.98
C MET A 224 17.97 0.02 34.91
N SER A 225 17.84 -0.21 36.21
CA SER A 225 17.93 0.84 37.23
C SER A 225 19.39 1.16 37.56
N PHE A 226 19.76 2.44 37.47
CA PHE A 226 21.08 2.95 37.86
C PHE A 226 20.91 4.02 38.93
N GLY A 227 21.83 4.08 39.89
CA GLY A 227 21.95 5.08 40.96
C GLY A 227 20.69 5.90 41.24
N SER A 228 19.71 5.34 41.93
CA SER A 228 18.73 6.18 42.63
C SER A 228 19.47 6.92 43.75
N LYS A 229 19.35 8.24 43.82
CA LYS A 229 19.62 8.96 45.08
C LYS A 229 18.71 8.32 46.14
N GLN A 230 19.30 7.54 47.05
CA GLN A 230 18.71 7.33 48.37
C GLN A 230 18.96 8.59 49.19
#